data_AF-A0A7V6Q597-F1
#
_entry.id   AF-A0A7V6Q597-F1
#
_cell.length_a   1.000
_cell.length_b   1.000
_cell.length_c   1.000
_cell.angle_alpha   90.00
_cell.angle_beta   90.00
_cell.angle_gamma   90.00
#
_symmetry.space_group_name_H-M   'P 1'
#
loop_
_entity.id
_entity.type
_entity.pdbx_description
1 polymer ?
#
loop_
_entity_poly.entity_id
_entity_poly.type
_entity_poly.pdbx_seq_one_letter_code
_entity_poly.pdbx_strand_id
1 'polypeptide(L)'
;MNNLIPIEYEKKRVLTTQQLAEVYETDANNISKNFSNNKDRFVEGRDYYFLQGEELKEFKRLLNDIPEPIKFAPQLYLWTERGASRHCKILDTDRAWQQFDILQETYFRVKEQHIALSQLSPELQMFKRIFDAVANAELKLKEVEGKVHEVGKIATAAQETVQSIKETIIHTDKDWRDWVNSQITKICFKSKDYKEKWNETYRLLEERAKCRLGVRLDNLKERLMQAGARTTEIKNTNYLDVIEEDVRLKEIYTAIIKEMAIKYIA
;
A
#
# COMPACT_ATOMS: atom_id res chain seq x y z
N MET A 1 4.88 -26.12 29.41
CA MET A 1 5.28 -25.68 28.06
C MET A 1 4.66 -24.32 27.83
N ASN A 2 5.45 -23.26 27.62
CA ASN A 2 4.91 -21.94 27.29
C ASN A 2 4.32 -22.01 25.87
N ASN A 3 3.06 -21.56 25.72
CA ASN A 3 2.43 -21.37 24.42
C ASN A 3 3.14 -20.21 23.71
N LEU A 4 4.06 -20.53 22.80
CA LEU A 4 4.70 -19.52 21.95
C LEU A 4 3.65 -18.94 21.01
N ILE A 5 3.51 -17.62 21.02
CA ILE A 5 2.63 -16.90 20.09
C ILE A 5 3.23 -17.04 18.67
N PRO A 6 2.51 -17.66 17.72
CA PRO A 6 3.00 -17.78 16.35
C PRO A 6 3.13 -16.41 15.71
N ILE A 7 4.30 -16.10 15.16
CA ILE A 7 4.56 -14.88 14.38
C ILE A 7 4.78 -15.29 12.93
N GLU A 8 4.11 -14.59 12.01
CA GLU A 8 4.26 -14.82 10.58
C GLU A 8 4.87 -13.59 9.90
N TYR A 9 5.83 -13.84 9.02
CA TYR A 9 6.46 -12.84 8.15
C TYR A 9 6.62 -13.44 6.76
N GLU A 10 6.16 -12.74 5.71
CA GLU A 10 6.13 -13.24 4.33
C GLU A 10 5.46 -14.64 4.19
N LYS A 11 4.37 -14.89 4.92
CA LYS A 11 3.66 -16.19 4.98
C LYS A 11 4.52 -17.36 5.49
N LYS A 12 5.63 -17.07 6.19
CA LYS A 12 6.47 -18.06 6.87
C LYS A 12 6.39 -17.83 8.37
N ARG A 13 6.38 -18.92 9.14
CA ARG A 13 6.52 -18.86 10.59
C ARG A 13 7.94 -18.45 10.96
N VAL A 14 8.04 -17.49 11.87
CA VAL A 14 9.31 -16.95 12.35
C VAL A 14 9.29 -16.82 13.87
N LEU A 15 10.47 -16.81 14.48
CA LEU A 15 10.66 -16.59 15.91
C LEU A 15 11.47 -15.31 16.12
N THR A 16 11.14 -14.54 17.14
CA THR A 16 12.04 -13.50 17.64
C THR A 16 13.23 -14.10 18.37
N THR A 17 14.31 -13.34 18.54
CA THR A 17 15.45 -13.74 19.39
C THR A 17 15.02 -14.14 20.80
N GLN A 18 14.02 -13.44 21.37
CA GLN A 18 13.51 -13.74 22.70
C GLN A 18 12.80 -15.11 22.74
N GLN A 19 11.89 -15.37 21.80
CA GLN A 19 11.20 -16.66 21.71
C GLN A 19 12.18 -17.79 21.42
N LEU A 20 13.21 -17.54 20.59
CA LEU A 20 14.24 -18.52 20.30
C LEU A 20 15.08 -18.87 21.54
N ALA A 21 15.38 -17.88 22.37
CA ALA A 21 16.07 -18.06 23.64
C ALA A 21 15.24 -18.91 24.61
N GLU A 22 13.94 -18.65 24.71
CA GLU A 22 13.00 -19.46 25.50
C GLU A 22 12.92 -20.91 25.01
N VAL A 23 12.90 -21.12 23.68
CA VAL A 23 12.86 -22.47 23.08
C VAL A 23 14.11 -23.27 23.43
N TYR A 24 15.29 -22.65 23.39
CA TYR A 24 16.55 -23.33 23.66
C TYR A 24 17.02 -23.22 25.11
N GLU A 25 16.17 -22.72 26.01
CA GLU A 25 16.46 -22.55 27.44
C GLU A 25 17.78 -21.80 27.68
N THR A 26 17.96 -20.71 26.92
CA THR A 26 19.12 -19.82 27.01
C THR A 26 18.67 -18.35 27.08
N ASP A 27 19.62 -17.43 27.16
CA ASP A 27 19.34 -16.00 27.16
C ASP A 27 19.46 -15.38 25.76
N ALA A 28 18.69 -14.32 25.50
CA ALA A 28 18.67 -13.64 24.20
C ALA A 28 20.03 -13.00 23.85
N ASN A 29 20.85 -12.66 24.85
CA ASN A 29 22.19 -12.14 24.61
C ASN A 29 23.11 -13.23 24.06
N ASN A 30 23.00 -14.46 24.58
CA ASN A 30 23.74 -15.62 24.10
C ASN A 30 23.36 -15.96 22.65
N ILE A 31 22.07 -15.93 22.31
CA ILE A 31 21.61 -16.07 20.91
C ILE A 31 22.29 -15.02 20.02
N SER A 32 22.24 -13.75 20.43
CA SER A 32 22.78 -12.63 19.64
C SER A 32 24.30 -12.68 19.50
N LYS A 33 25.01 -13.06 20.57
CA LYS A 33 26.47 -13.22 20.59
C LYS A 33 26.90 -14.38 19.69
N ASN A 34 26.22 -15.52 19.78
CA ASN A 34 26.50 -16.69 18.94
C ASN A 34 26.23 -16.43 17.47
N PHE A 35 25.14 -15.72 17.14
CA PHE A 35 24.87 -15.26 15.78
C PHE A 35 25.99 -14.35 15.27
N SER A 36 26.40 -13.36 16.07
CA SER A 36 27.46 -12.41 15.68
C SER A 36 28.79 -13.12 15.41
N ASN A 37 29.15 -14.10 16.24
CA ASN A 37 30.38 -14.89 16.09
C ASN A 37 30.37 -15.85 14.91
N ASN A 38 29.20 -16.21 14.38
CA ASN A 38 29.03 -17.18 13.31
C ASN A 38 28.26 -16.58 12.12
N LYS A 39 28.28 -15.25 11.98
CA LYS A 39 27.42 -14.52 11.04
C LYS A 39 27.63 -14.96 9.59
N ASP A 40 28.86 -15.36 9.24
CA ASP A 40 29.24 -15.95 7.95
C ASP A 40 28.45 -17.22 7.60
N ARG A 41 27.92 -17.93 8.61
CA ARG A 41 27.12 -19.14 8.43
C ARG A 41 25.64 -18.85 8.21
N PHE A 42 25.18 -17.61 8.38
CA PHE A 42 23.78 -17.22 8.21
C PHE A 42 23.60 -16.38 6.95
N VAL A 43 22.47 -16.57 6.27
CA VAL A 43 22.08 -15.82 5.08
C VAL A 43 20.76 -15.11 5.31
N GLU A 44 20.76 -13.80 5.15
CA GLU A 44 19.55 -12.96 5.23
C GLU A 44 18.53 -13.34 4.15
N GLY A 45 17.24 -13.30 4.49
CA GLY A 45 16.13 -13.76 3.64
C GLY A 45 15.94 -15.28 3.61
N ARG A 46 16.93 -16.07 4.05
CA ARG A 46 16.85 -17.53 4.13
C ARG A 46 16.81 -18.04 5.57
N ASP A 47 17.80 -17.64 6.36
CA ASP A 47 18.00 -18.10 7.73
C ASP A 47 17.40 -17.09 8.73
N TYR A 48 17.42 -15.80 8.41
CA TYR A 48 16.79 -14.74 9.21
C TYR A 48 16.32 -13.58 8.34
N TYR A 49 15.45 -12.73 8.89
CA TYR A 49 15.11 -11.41 8.36
C TYR A 49 15.53 -10.34 9.38
N PHE A 50 16.13 -9.25 8.91
CA PHE A 50 16.52 -8.14 9.76
C PHE A 50 15.66 -6.92 9.43
N LEU A 51 14.73 -6.60 10.34
CA LEU A 51 13.79 -5.51 10.16
C LEU A 51 14.27 -4.25 10.88
N GLN A 52 14.31 -3.14 10.16
CA GLN A 52 14.64 -1.81 10.67
C GLN A 52 13.86 -0.72 9.93
N GLY A 53 13.82 0.49 10.48
CA GLY A 53 13.22 1.63 9.80
C GLY A 53 11.73 1.42 9.45
N GLU A 54 11.37 1.65 8.18
CA GLU A 54 9.97 1.58 7.73
C GLU A 54 9.43 0.15 7.68
N GLU A 55 10.22 -0.83 7.24
CA GLU A 55 9.82 -2.25 7.22
C GLU A 55 9.43 -2.76 8.61
N LEU A 56 10.17 -2.35 9.65
CA LEU A 56 9.83 -2.69 11.02
C LEU A 56 8.54 -2.03 11.50
N LYS A 57 8.27 -0.79 11.08
CA LYS A 57 7.01 -0.10 11.42
C LYS A 57 5.82 -0.77 10.75
N GLU A 58 5.95 -1.14 9.47
CA GLU A 58 4.92 -1.88 8.74
C GLU A 58 4.65 -3.23 9.40
N PHE A 59 5.70 -3.99 9.72
CA PHE A 59 5.57 -5.26 10.43
C PHE A 59 4.84 -5.11 11.78
N LYS A 60 5.20 -4.09 12.58
CA LYS A 60 4.52 -3.81 13.85
C LYS A 60 3.03 -3.49 13.68
N ARG A 61 2.63 -2.83 12.58
CA ARG A 61 1.22 -2.52 12.29
C ARG A 61 0.41 -3.76 11.90
N LEU A 62 1.06 -4.79 11.37
CA LEU A 62 0.41 -6.06 10.97
C LEU A 62 0.13 -6.99 12.16
N LEU A 63 0.79 -6.78 13.30
CA LEU A 63 0.58 -7.57 14.50
C LEU A 63 -0.62 -7.02 15.29
N ASN A 64 -1.67 -7.84 15.45
CA ASN A 64 -2.87 -7.48 16.22
C ASN A 64 -2.56 -7.23 17.71
N ASP A 65 -1.67 -8.05 18.29
CA ASP A 65 -1.10 -7.86 19.62
C ASP A 65 0.41 -7.85 19.49
N ILE A 66 1.04 -6.69 19.74
CA ILE A 66 2.49 -6.54 19.68
C ILE A 66 3.07 -6.98 21.04
N PRO A 67 3.85 -8.07 21.11
CA PRO A 67 4.56 -8.43 22.34
C PRO A 67 5.43 -7.27 22.82
N GLU A 68 5.46 -7.00 24.14
CA GLU A 68 6.24 -5.91 24.74
C GLU A 68 7.70 -5.81 24.23
N PRO A 69 8.45 -6.92 24.04
CA PRO A 69 9.83 -6.84 23.54
C PRO A 69 9.94 -6.26 22.13
N ILE A 70 8.91 -6.46 21.29
CA ILE A 70 8.88 -6.00 19.90
C ILE A 70 8.46 -4.53 19.83
N LYS A 71 7.57 -4.10 20.73
CA LYS A 71 6.94 -2.77 20.71
C LYS A 71 7.97 -1.64 20.61
N PHE A 72 9.02 -1.71 21.42
CA PHE A 72 10.04 -0.66 21.53
C PHE A 72 11.37 -0.95 20.82
N ALA A 73 11.52 -2.14 20.23
CA ALA A 73 12.78 -2.49 19.56
C ALA A 73 13.02 -1.60 18.32
N PRO A 74 14.20 -0.96 18.18
CA PRO A 74 14.57 -0.17 17.00
C PRO A 74 14.99 -1.04 15.81
N GLN A 75 15.37 -2.30 16.09
CA GLN A 75 15.77 -3.31 15.13
C GLN A 75 15.27 -4.66 15.61
N LEU A 76 14.89 -5.56 14.69
CA LEU A 76 14.36 -6.87 15.02
C LEU A 76 14.93 -7.94 14.12
N TYR A 77 15.44 -9.02 14.72
CA TYR A 77 15.78 -10.24 14.01
C TYR A 77 14.63 -11.23 14.12
N LEU A 78 14.19 -11.71 12.96
CA LEU A 78 13.19 -12.77 12.83
C LEU A 78 13.87 -14.02 12.27
N TRP A 79 13.87 -15.09 13.03
CA TRP A 79 14.52 -16.36 12.71
C TRP A 79 13.56 -17.28 11.99
N THR A 80 13.94 -17.76 10.80
CA THR A 80 13.18 -18.81 10.11
C THR A 80 13.42 -20.15 10.80
N GLU A 81 12.64 -21.18 10.46
CA GLU A 81 12.88 -22.55 10.95
C GLU A 81 14.34 -23.01 10.72
N ARG A 82 14.91 -22.61 9.58
CA ARG A 82 16.30 -22.90 9.22
C ARG A 82 17.28 -22.11 10.09
N GLY A 83 16.99 -20.83 10.37
CA GLY A 83 17.79 -20.02 11.30
C GLY A 83 17.79 -20.60 12.71
N ALA A 84 16.62 -20.97 13.22
CA ALA A 84 16.48 -21.65 14.51
C ALA A 84 17.30 -22.96 14.55
N SER A 85 17.20 -23.78 13.50
CA SER A 85 18.01 -25.01 13.38
C SER A 85 19.52 -24.75 13.31
N ARG A 86 19.96 -23.61 12.76
CA ARG A 86 21.39 -23.22 12.82
C ARG A 86 21.80 -22.83 14.23
N HIS A 87 20.95 -22.16 14.99
CA HIS A 87 21.20 -21.88 16.40
C HIS A 87 21.33 -23.15 17.23
N CYS A 88 20.50 -24.16 16.99
CA CYS A 88 20.64 -25.49 17.59
C CYS A 88 22.06 -26.06 17.47
N LYS A 89 22.71 -25.92 16.30
CA LYS A 89 24.09 -26.41 16.08
C LYS A 89 25.16 -25.63 16.87
N ILE A 90 24.88 -24.39 17.25
CA ILE A 90 25.86 -23.48 17.88
C ILE A 90 25.66 -23.44 19.39
N LEU A 91 24.42 -23.64 19.85
CA LEU A 91 24.06 -23.64 21.26
C LEU A 91 24.43 -24.97 21.90
N ASP A 92 25.04 -24.89 23.08
CA ASP A 92 25.38 -26.04 23.90
C ASP A 92 24.41 -26.16 25.09
N THR A 93 23.11 -26.23 24.78
CA THR A 93 22.05 -26.44 25.79
C THR A 93 21.42 -27.80 25.61
N ASP A 94 20.95 -28.41 26.71
CA ASP A 94 20.27 -29.73 26.68
C ASP A 94 19.11 -29.75 25.67
N ARG A 95 18.42 -28.62 25.53
CA ARG A 95 17.30 -28.49 24.59
C ARG A 95 17.75 -28.38 23.13
N ALA A 96 18.91 -27.82 22.86
CA ALA A 96 19.52 -27.87 21.54
C ALA A 96 19.90 -29.32 21.18
N TRP A 97 20.48 -30.08 22.12
CA TRP A 97 20.79 -31.50 21.94
C TRP A 97 19.55 -32.34 21.64
N GLN A 98 18.47 -32.18 22.42
CA GLN A 98 17.19 -32.87 22.16
C GLN A 98 16.62 -32.54 20.77
N GLN A 99 16.67 -31.28 20.36
CA GLN A 99 16.18 -30.87 19.04
C GLN A 99 17.05 -31.45 17.91
N PHE A 100 18.36 -31.58 18.14
CA PHE A 100 19.27 -32.24 17.20
C PHE A 100 18.96 -33.73 17.05
N ASP A 101 18.69 -34.42 18.16
CA ASP A 101 18.29 -35.84 18.14
C ASP A 101 16.99 -36.05 17.36
N ILE A 102 15.97 -35.21 17.59
CA ILE A 102 14.71 -35.24 16.84
C ILE A 102 14.95 -35.03 15.34
N LEU A 103 15.81 -34.09 14.96
CA LEU A 103 16.14 -33.85 13.55
C LEU A 103 16.85 -35.07 12.92
N GLN A 104 17.76 -35.69 13.66
CA GLN A 104 18.48 -36.88 13.21
C GLN A 104 17.51 -38.07 13.04
N GLU A 105 16.70 -38.35 14.05
CA GLU A 105 15.68 -39.40 14.00
C GLU A 105 14.68 -39.17 12.87
N THR A 106 14.24 -37.93 12.67
CA THR A 106 13.32 -37.57 11.58
C THR A 106 13.96 -37.80 10.22
N TYR A 107 15.22 -37.40 10.02
CA TYR A 107 15.92 -37.60 8.75
C TYR A 107 16.01 -39.09 8.37
N PHE A 108 16.34 -39.96 9.34
CA PHE A 108 16.41 -41.40 9.10
C PHE A 108 15.01 -42.03 8.93
N ARG A 109 14.01 -41.63 9.73
CA ARG A 109 12.62 -42.09 9.58
C ARG A 109 11.98 -41.71 8.27
N VAL A 110 12.13 -40.46 7.81
CA VAL A 110 11.57 -39.99 6.54
C VAL A 110 12.19 -40.74 5.36
N LYS A 111 13.47 -41.12 5.48
CA LYS A 111 14.14 -41.97 4.49
C LYS A 111 13.58 -43.40 4.45
N GLU A 112 13.11 -43.91 5.59
CA GLU A 112 12.48 -45.24 5.70
C GLU A 112 10.99 -45.23 5.32
N GLN A 113 10.28 -44.11 5.44
CA GLN A 113 8.86 -43.97 5.14
C GLN A 113 8.52 -43.68 3.66
N HIS A 114 9.32 -44.16 2.73
CA HIS A 114 8.86 -44.26 1.35
C HIS A 114 8.08 -45.56 1.18
N ILE A 115 6.74 -45.48 1.24
CA ILE A 115 5.91 -46.52 0.63
C ILE A 115 6.38 -46.64 -0.81
N ALA A 116 6.95 -47.79 -1.19
CA ALA A 116 7.38 -48.04 -2.54
C ALA A 116 6.14 -48.04 -3.44
N LEU A 117 5.81 -46.89 -4.03
CA LEU A 117 4.60 -46.69 -4.83
C LEU A 117 4.53 -47.69 -5.99
N SER A 118 5.69 -48.16 -6.47
CA SER A 118 5.81 -49.22 -7.47
C SER A 118 5.32 -50.60 -7.00
N GLN A 119 5.19 -50.82 -5.69
CA GLN A 119 4.70 -52.06 -5.09
C GLN A 119 3.20 -52.01 -4.73
N LEU A 120 2.54 -50.86 -4.90
CA LEU A 120 1.09 -50.79 -4.76
C LEU A 120 0.38 -51.42 -5.96
N SER A 121 -0.89 -51.81 -5.79
CA SER A 121 -1.68 -52.30 -6.92
C SER A 121 -1.83 -51.21 -8.00
N PRO A 122 -1.98 -51.59 -9.29
CA PRO A 122 -2.15 -50.62 -10.37
C PRO A 122 -3.28 -49.61 -10.13
N GLU A 123 -4.37 -50.05 -9.50
CA GLU A 123 -5.53 -49.23 -9.16
C GLU A 123 -5.17 -48.13 -8.15
N LEU A 124 -4.43 -48.47 -7.09
CA LEU A 124 -3.99 -47.50 -6.08
C LEU A 124 -2.95 -46.53 -6.63
N GLN A 125 -2.05 -47.00 -7.52
CA GLN A 125 -1.11 -46.12 -8.20
C GLN A 125 -1.83 -45.10 -9.08
N MET A 126 -2.85 -45.54 -9.83
CA MET A 126 -3.66 -44.67 -10.67
C MET A 126 -4.47 -43.68 -9.83
N PHE A 127 -5.10 -44.14 -8.74
CA PHE A 127 -5.84 -43.27 -7.82
C PHE A 127 -4.96 -42.16 -7.25
N LYS A 128 -3.74 -42.48 -6.79
CA LYS A 128 -2.79 -41.47 -6.29
C LYS A 128 -2.47 -40.42 -7.36
N ARG A 129 -2.22 -40.83 -8.60
CA ARG A 129 -1.92 -39.90 -9.70
C ARG A 129 -3.09 -38.97 -10.00
N ILE A 130 -4.32 -39.51 -9.99
CA ILE A 130 -5.54 -38.71 -10.18
C ILE A 130 -5.70 -37.72 -9.02
N PHE A 131 -5.54 -38.19 -7.78
CA PHE A 131 -5.59 -37.33 -6.59
C PHE A 131 -4.56 -36.20 -6.67
N ASP A 132 -3.30 -36.51 -6.96
CA ASP A 132 -2.23 -35.52 -7.10
C ASP A 132 -2.57 -34.50 -8.22
N ALA A 133 -3.11 -34.96 -9.35
CA ALA A 133 -3.51 -34.08 -10.45
C ALA A 133 -4.66 -33.15 -10.05
N VAL A 134 -5.69 -33.67 -9.38
CA VAL A 134 -6.84 -32.90 -8.89
C VAL A 134 -6.42 -31.89 -7.83
N ALA A 135 -5.60 -32.30 -6.86
CA ALA A 135 -5.08 -31.41 -5.82
C ALA A 135 -4.26 -30.25 -6.43
N ASN A 136 -3.38 -30.55 -7.39
CA ASN A 136 -2.62 -29.53 -8.10
C ASN A 136 -3.52 -28.59 -8.92
N ALA A 137 -4.59 -29.10 -9.53
CA ALA A 137 -5.54 -28.28 -10.26
C ALA A 137 -6.33 -27.35 -9.32
N GLU A 138 -6.79 -27.84 -8.17
CA GLU A 138 -7.50 -27.03 -7.17
C GLU A 138 -6.62 -25.87 -6.64
N LEU A 139 -5.35 -26.15 -6.34
CA LEU A 139 -4.41 -25.13 -5.88
C LEU A 139 -4.16 -24.05 -6.93
N LYS A 140 -3.99 -24.44 -8.20
CA LYS A 140 -3.86 -23.49 -9.32
C LYS A 140 -5.12 -22.67 -9.51
N LEU A 141 -6.32 -23.26 -9.37
CA LEU A 141 -7.58 -22.53 -9.45
C LEU A 141 -7.68 -21.46 -8.36
N LYS A 142 -7.34 -21.78 -7.11
CA LYS A 142 -7.31 -20.79 -6.01
C LYS A 142 -6.32 -19.64 -6.28
N GLU A 143 -5.15 -19.95 -6.86
CA GLU A 143 -4.18 -18.91 -7.25
C GLU A 143 -4.74 -17.99 -8.35
N VAL A 144 -5.40 -18.57 -9.36
CA VAL A 144 -6.04 -17.83 -10.45
C VAL A 144 -7.18 -16.96 -9.92
N GLU A 145 -8.05 -17.48 -9.05
CA GLU A 145 -9.13 -16.71 -8.42
C GLU A 145 -8.59 -15.51 -7.64
N GLY A 146 -7.49 -15.68 -6.91
CA GLY A 146 -6.80 -14.59 -6.23
C GLY A 146 -6.33 -13.50 -7.19
N LYS A 147 -5.66 -13.88 -8.28
CA LYS A 147 -5.19 -12.94 -9.32
C LYS A 147 -6.36 -12.25 -10.03
N VAL A 148 -7.44 -12.97 -10.34
CA VAL A 148 -8.65 -12.40 -10.97
C VAL A 148 -9.32 -11.39 -10.06
N HIS A 149 -9.40 -11.65 -8.75
CA HIS A 149 -9.96 -10.71 -7.79
C HIS A 149 -9.13 -9.42 -7.69
N GLU A 150 -7.80 -9.54 -7.70
CA GLU A 150 -6.89 -8.39 -7.73
C GLU A 150 -7.04 -7.57 -9.01
N VAL A 151 -7.06 -8.23 -10.17
CA VAL A 151 -7.31 -7.59 -11.47
C VAL A 151 -8.68 -6.91 -11.49
N GLY A 152 -9.71 -7.53 -10.90
CA GLY A 152 -11.04 -6.95 -10.77
C GLY A 152 -11.04 -5.64 -9.98
N LYS A 153 -10.31 -5.57 -8.86
CA LYS A 153 -10.16 -4.32 -8.07
C LYS A 153 -9.47 -3.22 -8.87
N ILE A 154 -8.38 -3.56 -9.57
CA ILE A 154 -7.65 -2.61 -10.40
C ILE A 154 -8.55 -2.09 -11.54
N ALA A 155 -9.32 -2.96 -12.18
CA ALA A 155 -10.24 -2.59 -13.24
C ALA A 155 -11.35 -1.65 -12.74
N THR A 156 -11.94 -1.91 -11.57
CA THR A 156 -12.94 -1.02 -10.96
C THR A 156 -12.34 0.35 -10.64
N ALA A 157 -11.16 0.40 -10.03
CA ALA A 157 -10.48 1.66 -9.74
C ALA A 157 -10.17 2.46 -11.02
N ALA A 158 -9.69 1.78 -12.07
CA ALA A 158 -9.45 2.41 -13.36
C ALA A 158 -10.75 2.95 -13.99
N GLN A 159 -11.87 2.23 -13.84
CA GLN A 159 -13.18 2.67 -14.33
C GLN A 159 -13.66 3.94 -13.60
N GLU A 160 -13.46 4.02 -12.29
CA GLU A 160 -13.79 5.21 -11.49
C GLU A 160 -12.95 6.43 -11.92
N THR A 161 -11.64 6.26 -12.11
CA THR A 161 -10.76 7.33 -12.62
C THR A 161 -11.18 7.80 -14.01
N VAL A 162 -11.46 6.87 -14.93
CA VAL A 162 -11.92 7.20 -16.29
C VAL A 162 -13.25 7.96 -16.26
N GLN A 163 -14.19 7.55 -15.41
CA GLN A 163 -15.46 8.24 -15.23
C GLN A 163 -15.27 9.67 -14.71
N SER A 164 -14.36 9.86 -13.74
CA SER A 164 -14.01 11.20 -13.21
C SER A 164 -13.41 12.12 -14.29
N ILE A 165 -12.53 11.57 -15.15
CA ILE A 165 -11.96 12.30 -16.28
C ILE A 165 -13.06 12.68 -17.30
N LYS A 166 -13.97 11.75 -17.61
CA LYS A 166 -15.08 12.01 -18.54
C LYS A 166 -15.98 13.15 -18.07
N GLU A 167 -16.34 13.17 -16.78
CA GLU A 167 -17.14 14.23 -16.16
C GLU A 167 -16.41 15.59 -16.12
N THR A 168 -15.07 15.57 -16.09
CA THR A 168 -14.25 16.79 -16.16
C THR A 168 -14.24 17.40 -17.56
N ILE A 169 -14.30 16.57 -18.61
CA ILE A 169 -14.14 17.03 -20.00
C ILE A 169 -15.46 17.52 -20.60
N ILE A 170 -16.58 16.88 -20.28
CA ILE A 170 -17.89 17.12 -20.89
C ILE A 170 -18.71 18.09 -20.03
N HIS A 171 -18.84 19.35 -20.46
CA HIS A 171 -19.84 20.28 -19.93
C HIS A 171 -20.44 21.13 -21.04
N THR A 172 -21.69 21.55 -20.85
CA THR A 172 -22.43 22.44 -21.75
C THR A 172 -22.18 23.90 -21.36
N ASP A 173 -22.03 24.80 -22.32
CA ASP A 173 -21.68 26.22 -22.08
C ASP A 173 -22.72 27.00 -21.26
N LYS A 174 -23.98 26.53 -21.23
CA LYS A 174 -25.07 27.12 -20.43
C LYS A 174 -24.86 27.06 -18.92
N ASP A 175 -24.11 26.08 -18.42
CA ASP A 175 -23.92 25.84 -16.98
C ASP A 175 -22.45 26.04 -16.56
N TRP A 176 -21.71 26.84 -17.33
CA TRP A 176 -20.26 27.00 -17.18
C TRP A 176 -19.84 27.39 -15.76
N ARG A 177 -20.53 28.37 -15.16
CA ARG A 177 -20.21 28.90 -13.84
C ARG A 177 -20.42 27.86 -12.74
N ASP A 178 -21.53 27.13 -12.81
CA ASP A 178 -21.85 26.08 -11.85
C ASP A 178 -20.87 24.91 -11.97
N TRP A 179 -20.49 24.56 -13.19
CA TRP A 179 -19.45 23.56 -13.45
C TRP A 179 -18.10 23.99 -12.86
N VAL A 180 -17.63 25.22 -13.12
CA VAL A 180 -16.38 25.78 -12.56
C VAL A 180 -16.39 25.71 -11.04
N ASN A 181 -17.45 26.20 -10.40
CA ASN A 181 -17.57 26.20 -8.94
C ASN A 181 -17.54 24.78 -8.38
N SER A 182 -18.22 23.84 -9.02
CA SER A 182 -18.22 22.43 -8.63
C SER A 182 -16.81 21.81 -8.72
N GLN A 183 -16.09 22.03 -9.82
CA GLN A 183 -14.73 21.50 -9.98
C GLN A 183 -13.76 22.08 -8.95
N ILE A 184 -13.75 23.40 -8.78
CA ILE A 184 -12.84 24.05 -7.82
C ILE A 184 -13.16 23.61 -6.40
N THR A 185 -14.44 23.46 -6.04
CA THR A 185 -14.83 22.94 -4.72
C THR A 185 -14.30 21.52 -4.49
N LYS A 186 -14.36 20.65 -5.50
CA LYS A 186 -13.78 19.29 -5.43
C LYS A 186 -12.26 19.32 -5.27
N ILE A 187 -11.57 20.18 -6.03
CA ILE A 187 -10.12 20.39 -5.93
C ILE A 187 -9.73 20.85 -4.52
N CYS A 188 -10.42 21.86 -4.00
CA CYS A 188 -10.19 22.41 -2.67
C CYS A 188 -10.42 21.38 -1.56
N PHE A 189 -11.46 20.55 -1.70
CA PHE A 189 -11.74 19.48 -0.74
C PHE A 189 -10.61 18.45 -0.69
N LYS A 190 -10.07 18.05 -1.85
CA LYS A 190 -8.93 17.12 -1.94
C LYS A 190 -7.63 17.72 -1.43
N SER A 191 -7.37 19.01 -1.68
CA SER A 191 -6.14 19.69 -1.27
C SER A 191 -6.12 20.13 0.20
N LYS A 192 -7.29 20.21 0.86
CA LYS A 192 -7.49 20.77 2.21
C LYS A 192 -7.08 22.26 2.34
N ASP A 193 -6.91 22.96 1.22
CA ASP A 193 -6.62 24.40 1.20
C ASP A 193 -7.51 25.08 0.17
N TYR A 194 -8.59 25.68 0.66
CA TYR A 194 -9.59 26.32 -0.19
C TYR A 194 -9.08 27.64 -0.76
N LYS A 195 -8.48 28.49 0.07
CA LYS A 195 -8.13 29.86 -0.33
C LYS A 195 -6.98 29.86 -1.34
N GLU A 196 -5.95 29.04 -1.11
CA GLU A 196 -4.81 29.03 -2.03
C GLU A 196 -5.18 28.44 -3.39
N LYS A 197 -6.03 27.41 -3.44
CA LYS A 197 -6.46 26.82 -4.73
C LYS A 197 -7.28 27.79 -5.57
N TRP A 198 -8.16 28.58 -4.95
CA TRP A 198 -8.85 29.67 -5.65
C TRP A 198 -7.89 30.76 -6.15
N ASN A 199 -6.88 31.13 -5.36
CA ASN A 199 -5.89 32.11 -5.80
C ASN A 199 -5.02 31.57 -6.95
N GLU A 200 -4.69 30.28 -6.91
CA GLU A 200 -3.92 29.59 -7.93
C GLU A 200 -4.64 29.60 -9.29
N THR A 201 -5.96 29.35 -9.33
CA THR A 201 -6.72 29.37 -10.59
C THR A 201 -6.66 30.74 -11.27
N TYR A 202 -6.81 31.83 -10.51
CA TYR A 202 -6.74 33.19 -11.04
C TYR A 202 -5.31 33.56 -11.45
N ARG A 203 -4.29 33.15 -10.68
CA ARG A 203 -2.88 33.38 -11.01
C ARG A 203 -2.49 32.72 -12.33
N LEU A 204 -2.89 31.46 -12.51
CA LEU A 204 -2.68 30.71 -13.76
C LEU A 204 -3.38 31.37 -14.95
N LEU A 205 -4.57 31.95 -14.73
CA LEU A 205 -5.28 32.69 -15.77
C LEU A 205 -4.54 33.96 -16.16
N GLU A 206 -4.12 34.76 -15.20
CA GLU A 206 -3.37 36.00 -15.44
C GLU A 206 -2.05 35.74 -16.19
N GLU A 207 -1.34 34.67 -15.82
CA GLU A 207 -0.11 34.24 -16.49
C GLU A 207 -0.37 33.78 -17.93
N ARG A 208 -1.34 32.87 -18.12
CA ARG A 208 -1.63 32.26 -19.43
C ARG A 208 -2.28 33.24 -20.41
N ALA A 209 -3.21 34.07 -19.95
CA ALA A 209 -3.88 35.08 -20.76
C ALA A 209 -3.12 36.41 -20.85
N LYS A 210 -2.03 36.56 -20.09
CA LYS A 210 -1.22 37.78 -19.94
C LYS A 210 -2.09 38.99 -19.64
N CYS A 211 -2.95 38.88 -18.62
CA CYS A 211 -3.90 39.92 -18.23
C CYS A 211 -3.87 40.18 -16.72
N ARG A 212 -4.43 41.32 -16.30
CA ARG A 212 -4.67 41.66 -14.89
C ARG A 212 -6.16 41.65 -14.61
N LEU A 213 -6.63 40.68 -13.83
CA LEU A 213 -8.05 40.50 -13.49
C LEU A 213 -8.56 41.62 -12.57
N GLY A 214 -7.72 42.10 -11.64
CA GLY A 214 -8.07 43.23 -10.76
C GLY A 214 -8.49 44.46 -11.56
N VAL A 215 -7.66 44.89 -12.51
CA VAL A 215 -7.94 46.05 -13.38
C VAL A 215 -9.20 45.83 -14.22
N ARG A 216 -9.41 44.62 -14.74
CA ARG A 216 -10.61 44.30 -15.53
C ARG A 216 -11.88 44.33 -14.68
N LEU A 217 -11.80 43.89 -13.42
CA LEU A 217 -12.91 43.96 -12.47
C LEU A 217 -13.27 45.41 -12.14
N ASP A 218 -12.27 46.26 -11.92
CA ASP A 218 -12.49 47.68 -11.64
C ASP A 218 -13.16 48.36 -12.85
N ASN A 219 -12.66 48.11 -14.06
CA ASN A 219 -13.28 48.62 -15.30
C ASN A 219 -14.72 48.11 -15.50
N LEU A 220 -15.03 46.85 -15.14
CA LEU A 220 -16.38 46.32 -15.21
C LEU A 220 -17.32 47.02 -14.21
N LYS A 221 -16.86 47.24 -12.97
CA LYS A 221 -17.62 47.98 -11.95
C LYS A 221 -17.90 49.43 -12.37
N GLU A 222 -16.92 50.10 -12.97
CA GLU A 222 -17.11 51.45 -13.53
C GLU A 222 -18.14 51.46 -14.67
N ARG A 223 -18.09 50.50 -15.60
CA ARG A 223 -19.09 50.37 -16.67
C ARG A 223 -20.51 50.15 -16.10
N LEU A 224 -20.66 49.30 -15.10
CA LEU A 224 -21.94 49.06 -14.43
C LEU A 224 -22.46 50.31 -13.71
N MET A 225 -21.57 51.07 -13.07
CA MET A 225 -21.93 52.33 -12.42
C MET A 225 -22.42 53.37 -13.44
N GLN A 226 -21.75 53.49 -14.59
CA GLN A 226 -22.15 54.38 -15.68
C GLN A 226 -23.46 53.95 -16.34
N ALA A 227 -23.73 52.64 -16.40
CA ALA A 227 -24.99 52.08 -16.90
C ALA A 227 -26.16 52.22 -15.90
N GLY A 228 -25.92 52.74 -14.70
CA GLY A 228 -26.97 52.93 -13.68
C GLY A 228 -27.36 51.65 -12.94
N ALA A 229 -26.47 50.64 -12.89
CA ALA A 229 -26.70 49.42 -12.13
C ALA A 229 -26.87 49.70 -10.63
N ARG A 230 -27.57 48.79 -9.93
CA ARG A 230 -27.83 48.95 -8.49
C ARG A 230 -26.53 48.77 -7.70
N THR A 231 -26.40 49.47 -6.57
CA THR A 231 -25.22 49.38 -5.70
C THR A 231 -24.92 47.95 -5.23
N THR A 232 -25.96 47.13 -5.02
CA THR A 232 -25.84 45.70 -4.68
C THR A 232 -25.26 44.86 -5.82
N GLU A 233 -25.62 45.17 -7.05
CA GLU A 233 -25.14 44.47 -8.25
C GLU A 233 -23.64 44.70 -8.44
N ILE A 234 -23.20 45.96 -8.35
CA ILE A 234 -21.78 46.36 -8.43
C ILE A 234 -20.94 45.70 -7.33
N LYS A 235 -21.49 45.60 -6.10
CA LYS A 235 -20.79 44.99 -4.97
C LYS A 235 -20.58 43.49 -5.16
N ASN A 236 -21.54 42.80 -5.78
CA ASN A 236 -21.49 41.36 -5.98
C ASN A 236 -20.65 40.95 -7.20
N THR A 237 -20.33 41.90 -8.08
CA THR A 237 -19.44 41.67 -9.23
C THR A 237 -18.05 41.19 -8.78
N ASN A 238 -17.61 40.09 -9.36
CA ASN A 238 -16.39 39.36 -9.01
C ASN A 238 -15.62 38.92 -10.27
N TYR A 239 -14.49 38.23 -10.09
CA TYR A 239 -13.63 37.81 -11.19
C TYR A 239 -14.28 36.83 -12.16
N LEU A 240 -15.20 35.97 -11.70
CA LEU A 240 -15.89 35.05 -12.61
C LEU A 240 -16.80 35.82 -13.59
N ASP A 241 -17.39 36.94 -13.17
CA ASP A 241 -18.22 37.78 -14.06
C ASP A 241 -17.38 38.40 -15.18
N VAL A 242 -16.16 38.85 -14.85
CA VAL A 242 -15.19 39.37 -15.82
C VAL A 242 -14.76 38.29 -16.81
N ILE A 243 -14.57 37.06 -16.33
CA ILE A 243 -14.14 35.92 -17.15
C ILE A 243 -15.27 35.45 -18.06
N GLU A 244 -16.50 35.45 -17.55
CA GLU A 244 -17.69 34.98 -18.26
C GLU A 244 -18.10 35.93 -19.41
N GLU A 245 -17.85 37.23 -19.28
CA GLU A 245 -18.11 38.24 -20.33
C GLU A 245 -17.11 38.16 -21.51
N ASP A 246 -15.88 37.70 -21.28
CA ASP A 246 -14.82 37.62 -22.30
C ASP A 246 -14.62 36.16 -22.76
N VAL A 247 -15.08 35.84 -23.98
CA VAL A 247 -15.00 34.50 -24.58
C VAL A 247 -13.58 33.90 -24.50
N ARG A 248 -12.54 34.72 -24.75
CA ARG A 248 -11.15 34.26 -24.71
C ARG A 248 -10.73 33.91 -23.29
N LEU A 249 -11.07 34.73 -22.30
CA LEU A 249 -10.77 34.43 -20.89
C LEU A 249 -11.56 33.22 -20.41
N LYS A 250 -12.83 33.09 -20.82
CA LYS A 250 -13.69 31.95 -20.50
C LYS A 250 -13.08 30.63 -20.98
N GLU A 251 -12.61 30.57 -22.23
CA GLU A 251 -11.95 29.38 -22.79
C GLU A 251 -10.65 29.04 -22.06
N ILE A 252 -9.78 30.04 -21.84
CA ILE A 252 -8.49 29.83 -21.15
C ILE A 252 -8.72 29.36 -19.71
N TYR A 253 -9.67 29.97 -19.00
CA TYR A 253 -9.99 29.58 -17.64
C TYR A 253 -10.58 28.17 -17.59
N THR A 254 -11.45 27.83 -18.53
CA THR A 254 -11.99 26.46 -18.66
C THR A 254 -10.88 25.43 -18.82
N ALA A 255 -9.89 25.70 -19.67
CA ALA A 255 -8.75 24.81 -19.86
C ALA A 255 -7.93 24.64 -18.56
N ILE A 256 -7.69 25.73 -17.82
CA ILE A 256 -6.99 25.69 -16.53
C ILE A 256 -7.76 24.84 -15.51
N ILE A 257 -9.08 25.02 -15.40
CA ILE A 257 -9.89 24.24 -14.48
C ILE A 257 -9.88 22.75 -14.85
N LYS A 258 -9.93 22.40 -16.14
CA LYS A 258 -9.79 21.00 -16.60
C LYS A 258 -8.44 20.40 -16.20
N GLU A 259 -7.34 21.13 -16.43
CA GLU A 259 -5.99 20.68 -16.06
C GLU A 259 -5.84 20.49 -14.54
N MET A 260 -6.35 21.43 -13.75
CA MET A 260 -6.30 21.34 -12.29
C MET A 260 -7.20 20.20 -11.77
N ALA A 261 -8.38 20.01 -12.35
CA ALA A 261 -9.26 18.91 -11.99
C ALA A 261 -8.59 17.55 -12.26
N ILE A 262 -7.95 17.36 -13.42
CA ILE A 262 -7.16 16.15 -13.71
C ILE A 262 -6.02 15.98 -12.71
N LYS A 263 -5.32 17.06 -12.34
CA LYS A 263 -4.17 16.99 -11.43
C LYS A 263 -4.54 16.62 -9.98
N TYR A 264 -5.71 17.05 -9.50
CA TYR A 264 -6.08 16.95 -8.08
C TYR A 264 -7.24 16.00 -7.78
N ILE A 265 -8.04 15.64 -8.78
CA ILE A 265 -9.21 14.77 -8.62
C ILE A 265 -8.96 13.36 -9.19
N ALA A 266 -8.31 13.25 -10.36
CA ALA A 266 -7.97 11.98 -11.00
C ALA A 266 -6.72 11.34 -10.37
#